data_AF-A0A1A8WQ27-F1
#
_entry.id   AF-A0A1A8WQ27-F1
#
_cell.length_a   1.000
_cell.length_b   1.000
_cell.length_c   1.000
_cell.angle_alpha   90.00
_cell.angle_beta   90.00
_cell.angle_gamma   90.00
#
_symmetry.space_group_name_H-M   'P 1'
#
loop_
_entity.id
_entity.type
_entity.pdbx_description
1 polymer ?
#
loop_
_entity_poly.entity_id
_entity_poly.type
_entity_poly.pdbx_seq_one_letter_code
_entity_poly.pdbx_strand_id
1 'polypeptide(L)'
;MCPRAFMLLGYNTKNLILRCMHNSNNNGSNNNNDNNNDNKGIMFNSSESKEKVEKEKIKKVFNLILSKLKKLIHLSTMINYHTLLKFGNSDVKKETLEAVKNDDNISDELKKELIKYEGKENQDIKATELINFISPLYDNFTNKLNMLINELPTDLNQILK
;
A
#
# COMPACT_ATOMS: atom_id res chain seq x y z
N MET A 1 -10.42 10.14 -19.24
CA MET A 1 -10.48 9.65 -17.83
C MET A 1 -10.07 10.79 -16.91
N CYS A 2 -10.83 11.06 -15.84
CA CYS A 2 -10.72 12.28 -15.03
C CYS A 2 -9.57 12.17 -13.98
N PRO A 3 -8.60 13.11 -13.92
CA PRO A 3 -7.48 13.08 -12.96
C PRO A 3 -7.89 12.99 -11.48
N ARG A 4 -9.09 13.48 -11.14
CA ARG A 4 -9.67 13.40 -9.79
C ARG A 4 -9.88 11.97 -9.29
N ALA A 5 -10.14 11.01 -10.19
CA ALA A 5 -10.40 9.62 -9.82
C ALA A 5 -9.12 8.90 -9.31
N PHE A 6 -7.95 9.27 -9.83
CA PHE A 6 -6.67 8.68 -9.41
C PHE A 6 -6.20 9.19 -8.04
N MET A 7 -6.40 10.48 -7.74
CA MET A 7 -6.11 11.03 -6.41
C MET A 7 -7.01 10.42 -5.31
N LEU A 8 -8.26 10.10 -5.63
CA LEU A 8 -9.19 9.45 -4.70
C LEU A 8 -8.79 8.02 -4.33
N LEU A 9 -8.09 7.30 -5.21
CA LEU A 9 -7.61 5.94 -4.93
C LEU A 9 -6.51 5.92 -3.87
N GLY A 10 -5.58 6.88 -3.89
CA GLY A 10 -4.49 7.00 -2.91
C GLY A 10 -4.93 7.48 -1.53
N TYR A 11 -5.93 8.38 -1.45
CA TYR A 11 -6.48 8.84 -0.18
C TYR A 11 -7.35 7.79 0.51
N ASN A 12 -8.14 7.02 -0.24
CA ASN A 12 -9.01 6.00 0.35
C ASN A 12 -8.25 4.78 0.87
N THR A 13 -7.08 4.45 0.31
CA THR A 13 -6.26 3.33 0.81
C THR A 13 -5.68 3.61 2.20
N LYS A 14 -5.28 4.85 2.51
CA LYS A 14 -4.84 5.24 3.86
C LYS A 14 -5.95 5.08 4.90
N ASN A 15 -7.17 5.51 4.57
CA ASN A 15 -8.33 5.39 5.47
C ASN A 15 -8.79 3.94 5.68
N LEU A 16 -8.68 3.09 4.66
CA LEU A 16 -9.03 1.67 4.78
C LEU A 16 -8.04 0.93 5.70
N ILE A 17 -6.73 1.23 5.58
CA ILE A 17 -5.70 0.63 6.45
C ILE A 17 -5.87 1.09 7.91
N LEU A 18 -6.15 2.38 8.15
CA LEU A 18 -6.43 2.90 9.49
C LEU A 18 -7.68 2.29 10.12
N ARG A 19 -8.76 2.09 9.36
CA ARG A 19 -9.99 1.43 9.85
C ARG A 19 -9.76 -0.04 10.21
N CYS A 20 -8.97 -0.78 9.42
CA CYS A 20 -8.63 -2.16 9.73
C CYS A 20 -7.76 -2.27 11.01
N MET A 21 -6.88 -1.30 11.27
CA MET A 21 -6.09 -1.26 12.51
C MET A 21 -6.93 -0.90 13.74
N HIS A 22 -7.94 -0.04 13.61
CA HIS A 22 -8.79 0.35 14.75
C HIS A 22 -9.78 -0.73 15.19
N ASN A 23 -10.30 -1.54 14.24
CA ASN A 23 -11.27 -2.59 14.55
C ASN A 23 -10.67 -3.84 15.24
N SER A 24 -9.35 -4.00 15.21
CA SER A 24 -8.67 -5.14 15.86
C SER A 24 -8.50 -4.96 17.38
N ASN A 25 -8.82 -3.78 17.94
CA ASN A 25 -8.60 -3.47 19.36
C ASN A 25 -9.88 -3.49 20.24
N ASN A 26 -11.07 -3.73 19.68
CA ASN A 26 -12.34 -3.55 20.41
C ASN A 26 -13.16 -4.83 20.71
N ASN A 27 -12.64 -6.03 20.43
CA ASN A 27 -13.34 -7.27 20.79
C ASN A 27 -12.76 -7.87 22.08
N GLY A 28 -13.19 -7.33 23.22
CA GLY A 28 -12.86 -7.88 24.52
C GLY A 28 -13.57 -7.15 25.65
N SER A 29 -14.85 -7.46 25.88
CA SER A 29 -15.47 -7.54 27.22
C SER A 29 -16.95 -7.89 27.10
N ASN A 30 -17.30 -9.12 27.51
CA ASN A 30 -18.53 -9.36 28.27
C ASN A 30 -18.45 -10.76 28.90
N ASN A 31 -18.09 -10.81 30.17
CA ASN A 31 -18.30 -11.95 31.06
C ASN A 31 -19.70 -11.84 31.66
N ASN A 32 -20.40 -12.97 31.79
CA ASN A 32 -21.34 -13.22 32.88
C ASN A 32 -21.30 -14.71 33.26
N ASN A 33 -21.31 -14.93 34.58
CA ASN A 33 -21.07 -16.17 35.32
C ASN A 33 -22.13 -17.27 35.12
N ASP A 34 -21.76 -18.54 35.33
CA ASP A 34 -22.30 -19.34 36.45
C ASP A 34 -21.67 -20.76 36.61
N ASN A 35 -21.20 -21.00 37.84
CA ASN A 35 -21.26 -22.20 38.69
C ASN A 35 -20.67 -23.60 38.32
N ASN A 36 -19.65 -23.94 39.13
CA ASN A 36 -19.49 -25.14 39.98
C ASN A 36 -19.10 -26.53 39.44
N ASN A 37 -17.93 -26.93 39.98
CA ASN A 37 -17.50 -28.22 40.50
C ASN A 37 -16.83 -29.27 39.60
N ASP A 38 -15.59 -29.54 40.02
CA ASP A 38 -14.88 -30.82 40.05
C ASP A 38 -14.50 -31.46 38.72
N ASN A 39 -13.36 -31.01 38.20
CA ASN A 39 -12.38 -31.95 37.67
C ASN A 39 -10.94 -31.49 37.97
N LYS A 40 -10.28 -32.21 38.88
CA LYS A 40 -8.81 -32.22 39.00
C LYS A 40 -8.26 -32.77 37.69
N GLY A 41 -7.68 -31.92 36.84
CA GLY A 41 -6.96 -32.38 35.66
C GLY A 41 -6.58 -31.26 34.72
N ILE A 42 -5.28 -31.00 34.64
CA ILE A 42 -4.61 -30.22 33.59
C ILE A 42 -4.77 -28.70 33.76
N MET A 43 -3.75 -28.11 34.40
CA MET A 43 -3.47 -26.69 34.42
C MET A 43 -3.40 -26.16 32.97
N PHE A 44 -4.45 -25.48 32.53
CA PHE A 44 -4.54 -24.84 31.20
C PHE A 44 -3.62 -23.61 31.12
N ASN A 45 -2.31 -23.82 31.01
CA ASN A 45 -1.38 -22.75 30.57
C ASN A 45 -1.27 -22.67 29.03
N SER A 46 -2.11 -23.43 28.31
CA SER A 46 -2.04 -23.56 26.84
C SER A 46 -2.85 -22.52 26.08
N SER A 47 -3.91 -21.93 26.65
CA SER A 47 -4.80 -21.01 25.92
C SER A 47 -4.13 -19.66 25.67
N GLU A 48 -3.57 -19.05 26.71
CA GLU A 48 -2.96 -17.72 26.63
C GLU A 48 -1.65 -17.71 25.82
N SER A 49 -0.90 -18.82 25.86
CA SER A 49 0.32 -19.01 25.06
C SER A 49 0.02 -19.28 23.59
N LYS A 50 -1.00 -20.10 23.27
CA LYS A 50 -1.46 -20.31 21.90
C LYS A 50 -2.06 -19.04 21.29
N GLU A 51 -2.85 -18.30 22.06
CA GLU A 51 -3.46 -17.05 21.61
C GLU A 51 -2.39 -15.99 21.27
N LYS A 52 -1.32 -15.89 22.07
CA LYS A 52 -0.17 -15.01 21.75
C LYS A 52 0.54 -15.42 20.47
N VAL A 53 0.73 -16.72 20.23
CA VAL A 53 1.35 -17.25 19.00
C VAL A 53 0.47 -16.97 17.77
N GLU A 54 -0.84 -17.17 17.88
CA GLU A 54 -1.79 -16.87 16.79
C GLU A 54 -1.85 -15.38 16.47
N LYS A 55 -1.88 -14.51 17.50
CA LYS A 55 -1.81 -13.04 17.33
C LYS A 55 -0.54 -12.61 16.59
N GLU A 56 0.61 -13.19 16.92
CA GLU A 56 1.86 -12.91 16.21
C GLU A 56 1.86 -13.43 14.76
N LYS A 57 1.28 -14.60 14.49
CA LYS A 57 1.10 -15.11 13.11
C LYS A 57 0.23 -14.16 12.28
N ILE A 58 -0.91 -13.72 12.82
CA ILE A 58 -1.81 -12.75 12.18
C ILE A 58 -1.08 -11.43 11.88
N LYS A 59 -0.33 -10.91 12.86
CA LYS A 59 0.47 -9.68 12.68
C LYS A 59 1.50 -9.82 11.57
N LYS A 60 2.18 -10.96 11.47
CA LYS A 60 3.14 -11.25 10.38
C LYS A 60 2.46 -11.27 9.02
N VAL A 61 1.28 -11.89 8.90
CA VAL A 61 0.46 -11.88 7.69
C VAL A 61 0.12 -10.44 7.27
N PHE A 62 -0.40 -9.63 8.19
CA PHE A 62 -0.74 -8.23 7.89
C PHE A 62 0.48 -7.42 7.47
N ASN A 63 1.59 -7.56 8.18
CA ASN A 63 2.84 -6.85 7.85
C ASN A 63 3.37 -7.23 6.46
N LEU A 64 3.27 -8.51 6.09
CA LEU A 64 3.67 -8.98 4.77
C LEU A 64 2.80 -8.35 3.67
N ILE A 65 1.47 -8.41 3.82
CA ILE A 65 0.51 -7.83 2.85
C ILE A 65 0.75 -6.32 2.73
N LEU A 66 0.89 -5.61 3.87
CA LEU A 66 1.14 -4.18 3.89
C LEU A 66 2.46 -3.81 3.21
N SER A 67 3.53 -4.58 3.45
CA SER A 67 4.84 -4.34 2.81
C SER A 67 4.75 -4.51 1.29
N LYS A 68 4.07 -5.56 0.82
CA LYS A 68 3.84 -5.83 -0.61
C LYS A 68 2.99 -4.72 -1.27
N LEU A 69 1.91 -4.27 -0.62
CA LEU A 69 1.09 -3.16 -1.10
C LEU A 69 1.82 -1.81 -1.12
N LYS A 70 2.64 -1.51 -0.11
CA LYS A 70 3.44 -0.27 -0.06
C LYS A 70 4.37 -0.14 -1.26
N LYS A 71 5.01 -1.23 -1.69
CA LYS A 71 5.87 -1.24 -2.88
C LYS A 71 5.09 -0.92 -4.17
N LEU A 72 3.88 -1.46 -4.31
CA LEU A 72 3.00 -1.18 -5.45
C LEU A 72 2.53 0.29 -5.45
N ILE A 73 2.11 0.80 -4.29
CA ILE A 73 1.72 2.22 -4.14
C ILE A 73 2.88 3.11 -4.53
N HIS A 74 4.08 2.84 -4.03
CA HIS A 74 5.28 3.62 -4.36
C HIS A 74 5.57 3.62 -5.88
N LEU A 75 5.48 2.46 -6.54
CA LEU A 75 5.65 2.37 -7.98
C LEU A 75 4.59 3.17 -8.75
N SER A 76 3.32 3.10 -8.33
CA SER A 76 2.23 3.85 -8.95
C SER A 76 2.39 5.36 -8.78
N THR A 77 2.75 5.82 -7.57
CA THR A 77 3.06 7.22 -7.29
C THR A 77 4.17 7.73 -8.21
N MET A 78 5.21 6.93 -8.41
CA MET A 78 6.32 7.26 -9.29
C MET A 78 5.92 7.41 -10.75
N ILE A 79 5.13 6.47 -11.27
CA ILE A 79 4.59 6.55 -12.63
C ILE A 79 3.72 7.81 -12.78
N ASN A 80 2.93 8.13 -11.77
CA ASN A 80 2.06 9.30 -11.78
C ASN A 80 2.87 10.60 -11.82
N TYR A 81 3.82 10.79 -10.89
CA TYR A 81 4.68 11.98 -10.88
C TYR A 81 5.43 12.16 -12.20
N HIS A 82 6.02 11.08 -12.72
CA HIS A 82 6.77 11.17 -13.96
C HIS A 82 5.88 11.56 -15.15
N THR A 83 4.65 11.01 -15.21
CA THR A 83 3.67 11.31 -16.26
C THR A 83 3.19 12.75 -16.18
N LEU A 84 2.81 13.23 -14.99
CA LEU A 84 2.32 14.59 -14.78
C LEU A 84 3.41 15.63 -15.07
N LEU A 85 4.66 15.37 -14.68
CA LEU A 85 5.78 16.27 -14.98
C LEU A 85 6.15 16.28 -16.47
N LYS A 86 6.06 15.12 -17.12
CA LYS A 86 6.41 14.99 -18.53
C LYS A 86 5.32 15.50 -19.47
N PHE A 87 4.05 15.38 -19.12
CA PHE A 87 2.92 15.68 -20.02
C PHE A 87 1.84 16.60 -19.45
N GLY A 88 1.88 16.95 -18.16
CA GLY A 88 0.93 17.89 -17.57
C GLY A 88 1.05 19.30 -18.15
N ASN A 89 0.01 20.10 -17.94
CA ASN A 89 0.07 21.54 -18.20
C ASN A 89 0.85 22.26 -17.07
N SER A 90 1.11 23.56 -17.25
CA SER A 90 1.97 24.34 -16.35
C SER A 90 1.57 24.25 -14.87
N ASP A 91 0.28 24.42 -14.58
CA ASP A 91 -0.24 24.38 -13.20
C ASP A 91 -0.06 22.98 -12.58
N VAL A 92 -0.44 21.92 -13.30
CA VAL A 92 -0.30 20.54 -12.83
C VAL A 92 1.17 20.19 -12.60
N LYS A 93 2.08 20.65 -13.47
CA LYS A 93 3.52 20.43 -13.28
C LYS A 93 4.02 21.13 -12.02
N LYS A 94 3.62 22.37 -11.78
CA LYS A 94 4.02 23.14 -10.59
C LYS A 94 3.55 22.46 -9.31
N GLU A 95 2.28 22.09 -9.22
CA GLU A 95 1.73 21.35 -8.08
C GLU A 95 2.46 20.00 -7.87
N THR A 96 2.76 19.30 -8.97
CA THR A 96 3.47 18.02 -8.90
C THR A 96 4.91 18.19 -8.44
N LEU A 97 5.61 19.24 -8.85
CA LEU A 97 6.97 19.53 -8.39
C LEU A 97 7.00 19.84 -6.89
N GLU A 98 6.03 20.60 -6.38
CA GLU A 98 5.88 20.85 -4.95
C GLU A 98 5.62 19.54 -4.18
N ALA A 99 4.76 18.66 -4.71
CA ALA A 99 4.51 17.34 -4.12
C ALA A 99 5.79 16.48 -4.08
N VAL A 100 6.57 16.45 -5.18
CA VAL A 100 7.84 15.69 -5.26
C VAL A 100 8.88 16.23 -4.27
N LYS A 101 8.99 17.55 -4.12
CA LYS A 101 9.93 18.18 -3.18
C LYS A 101 9.61 17.77 -1.73
N ASN A 102 8.33 17.64 -1.40
CA ASN A 102 7.83 17.37 -0.05
C ASN A 102 7.58 15.87 0.26
N ASP A 103 7.79 14.95 -0.68
CA ASP A 103 7.54 13.52 -0.44
C ASP A 103 8.78 12.81 0.10
N ASP A 104 8.76 12.44 1.37
CA ASP A 104 9.85 11.71 2.04
C ASP A 104 9.98 10.24 1.61
N ASN A 105 9.02 9.72 0.84
CA ASN A 105 9.01 8.32 0.44
C ASN A 105 9.78 8.04 -0.85
N ILE A 106 10.23 9.09 -1.57
CA ILE A 106 11.00 8.98 -2.82
C ILE A 106 12.47 9.31 -2.58
N SER A 107 13.36 8.56 -3.24
CA SER A 107 14.81 8.73 -3.08
C SER A 107 15.30 10.06 -3.64
N ASP A 108 16.41 10.55 -3.10
CA ASP A 108 17.01 11.81 -3.52
C ASP A 108 17.50 11.78 -4.98
N GLU A 109 18.06 10.66 -5.45
CA GLU A 109 18.36 10.48 -6.89
C GLU A 109 17.11 10.71 -7.75
N LEU A 110 15.98 10.16 -7.33
CA LEU A 110 14.76 10.20 -8.10
C LEU A 110 14.10 11.58 -8.05
N LYS A 111 14.13 12.24 -6.89
CA LYS A 111 13.77 13.66 -6.77
C LYS A 111 14.59 14.52 -7.72
N LYS A 112 15.92 14.32 -7.76
CA LYS A 112 16.81 15.05 -8.69
C LYS A 112 16.43 14.83 -10.15
N GLU A 113 16.09 13.61 -10.55
CA GLU A 113 15.63 13.33 -11.92
C GLU A 113 14.29 14.00 -12.24
N LEU A 114 13.32 13.94 -11.31
CA LEU A 114 11.99 14.52 -11.52
C LEU A 114 12.01 16.05 -11.55
N ILE A 115 12.87 16.70 -10.77
CA ILE A 115 13.00 18.17 -10.73
C ILE A 115 13.55 18.72 -12.06
N LYS A 116 14.21 17.91 -12.91
CA LYS A 116 14.65 18.34 -14.26
C LYS A 116 13.50 18.74 -15.21
N TYR A 117 12.26 18.47 -14.83
CA TYR A 117 11.07 18.93 -15.54
C TYR A 117 10.65 20.37 -15.17
N GLU A 118 11.25 20.96 -14.13
CA GLU A 118 11.05 22.37 -13.77
C GLU A 118 11.46 23.28 -14.92
N GLY A 119 10.58 24.24 -15.27
CA GLY A 119 10.78 25.16 -16.39
C GLY A 119 10.63 24.55 -17.79
N LYS A 120 10.36 23.24 -17.93
CA LYS A 120 10.05 22.63 -19.23
C LYS A 120 8.57 22.76 -19.54
N GLU A 121 8.23 23.69 -20.43
CA GLU A 121 6.90 23.75 -21.01
C GLU A 121 6.74 22.72 -22.13
N ASN A 122 5.54 22.16 -22.24
CA ASN A 122 5.19 21.30 -23.35
C ASN A 122 4.31 22.09 -24.32
N GLN A 123 4.71 22.16 -25.58
CA GLN A 123 3.83 22.57 -26.68
C GLN A 123 3.51 21.32 -27.51
N ASP A 124 2.22 21.12 -27.82
CA ASP A 124 1.70 20.05 -28.69
C ASP A 124 2.12 18.61 -28.35
N ILE A 125 1.74 18.13 -27.16
CA ILE A 125 1.89 16.71 -26.80
C ILE A 125 0.97 15.86 -27.66
N LYS A 126 1.55 14.96 -28.45
CA LYS A 126 0.80 13.96 -29.19
C LYS A 126 0.35 12.84 -28.26
N ALA A 127 -0.92 12.42 -28.39
CA ALA A 127 -1.45 11.30 -27.62
C ALA A 127 -0.63 10.00 -27.81
N THR A 128 -0.02 9.81 -28.98
CA THR A 128 0.86 8.67 -29.27
C THR A 128 2.12 8.67 -28.40
N GLU A 129 2.72 9.82 -28.13
CA GLU A 129 3.90 9.92 -27.25
C GLU A 129 3.54 9.59 -25.80
N LEU A 130 2.37 10.03 -25.34
CA LEU A 130 1.83 9.69 -24.03
C LEU A 130 1.59 8.18 -23.90
N ILE A 131 0.92 7.58 -24.88
CA ILE A 131 0.64 6.14 -24.90
C ILE A 131 1.94 5.35 -24.89
N ASN A 132 2.88 5.69 -25.78
CA ASN A 132 4.18 5.02 -25.86
C ASN A 132 4.99 5.13 -24.56
N PHE A 133 4.79 6.21 -23.79
CA PHE A 133 5.43 6.37 -22.49
C PHE A 133 4.75 5.58 -21.38
N ILE A 134 3.41 5.60 -21.30
CA ILE A 134 2.67 4.98 -20.19
C ILE A 134 2.54 3.46 -20.36
N SER A 135 2.33 2.95 -21.58
CA SER A 135 2.11 1.53 -21.82
C SER A 135 3.14 0.61 -21.16
N PRO A 136 4.47 0.78 -21.38
CA PRO A 136 5.45 -0.10 -20.73
C PRO A 136 5.46 0.02 -19.21
N LEU A 137 5.13 1.19 -18.66
CA LEU A 137 5.03 1.42 -17.21
C LEU A 137 3.82 0.70 -16.62
N TYR A 138 2.68 0.74 -17.33
CA TYR A 138 1.45 0.07 -16.94
C TYR A 138 1.55 -1.45 -17.04
N ASP A 139 2.16 -1.97 -18.11
CA ASP A 139 2.41 -3.40 -18.28
C ASP A 139 3.32 -3.93 -17.16
N ASN A 140 4.40 -3.21 -16.84
CA ASN A 140 5.28 -3.55 -15.72
C ASN A 140 4.56 -3.52 -14.37
N PHE A 141 3.71 -2.52 -14.13
CA PHE A 141 2.91 -2.45 -12.91
C PHE A 141 1.96 -3.64 -12.78
N THR A 142 1.26 -3.98 -13.86
CA THR A 142 0.33 -5.12 -13.91
C THR A 142 1.05 -6.45 -13.70
N ASN A 143 2.21 -6.63 -14.32
CA ASN A 143 3.04 -7.82 -14.12
C ASN A 143 3.47 -7.97 -12.66
N LYS A 144 3.92 -6.88 -12.01
CA LYS A 144 4.28 -6.91 -10.59
C LYS A 144 3.09 -7.20 -9.68
N LEU A 145 1.90 -6.71 -10.02
CA LEU A 145 0.68 -7.04 -9.30
C LEU A 145 0.36 -8.54 -9.41
N ASN A 146 0.44 -9.11 -10.61
CA ASN A 146 0.20 -10.53 -10.85
C ASN A 146 1.21 -11.42 -10.11
N MET A 147 2.50 -11.06 -10.14
CA MET A 147 3.53 -11.75 -9.35
C MET A 147 3.19 -11.74 -7.87
N LEU A 148 2.78 -10.59 -7.34
CA LEU A 148 2.42 -10.43 -5.94
C LEU A 148 1.21 -11.29 -5.56
N ILE A 149 0.19 -11.35 -6.41
CA ILE A 149 -0.99 -12.21 -6.23
C ILE A 149 -0.58 -13.69 -6.21
N ASN A 150 0.36 -14.10 -7.05
CA ASN A 150 0.81 -15.49 -7.14
C ASN A 150 1.73 -15.91 -5.99
N GLU A 151 2.57 -15.00 -5.49
CA GLU A 151 3.47 -15.25 -4.36
C GLU A 151 2.74 -15.27 -3.02
N LEU A 152 1.70 -14.44 -2.87
CA LEU A 152 1.05 -14.21 -1.58
C LEU A 152 0.53 -15.51 -0.93
N PRO A 153 -0.18 -16.43 -1.62
CA PRO A 153 -0.62 -17.68 -1.02
C PRO A 153 0.54 -18.53 -0.45
N THR A 154 1.68 -18.56 -1.16
CA THR A 154 2.87 -19.31 -0.74
C THR A 154 3.46 -18.70 0.53
N ASP A 155 3.64 -17.38 0.55
CA ASP A 155 4.19 -16.67 1.70
C ASP A 155 3.25 -16.77 2.92
N LEU A 156 1.93 -16.70 2.69
CA LEU A 156 0.92 -16.89 3.75
C LEU A 156 0.97 -18.31 4.31
N ASN A 157 1.08 -19.33 3.46
CA ASN A 157 1.20 -20.72 3.90
C ASN A 157 2.45 -20.95 4.75
N GLN A 158 3.57 -20.25 4.49
CA GLN A 158 4.76 -20.34 5.33
C GLN A 158 4.56 -19.74 6.74
N ILE A 159 3.77 -18.68 6.87
CA ILE A 159 3.50 -18.02 8.15
C ILE A 159 2.44 -18.79 8.96
N LEU A 160 1.46 -19.38 8.26
CA LEU A 160 0.32 -20.06 8.88
C LEU A 160 0.65 -21.49 9.33
N LYS A 161 1.58 -22.18 8.65
CA LYS A 161 2.18 -23.44 9.14
C LYS A 161 2.80 -23.25 10.52
#